data_AF-A0A7C7GPN1-F1
#
_entry.id   AF-A0A7C7GPN1-F1
#
_cell.length_a   1.000
_cell.length_b   1.000
_cell.length_c   1.000
_cell.angle_alpha   90.00
_cell.angle_beta   90.00
_cell.angle_gamma   90.00
#
_symmetry.space_group_name_H-M   'P 1'
#
loop_
_entity.id
_entity.type
_entity.pdbx_description
1 polymer ?
#
loop_
_entity_poly.entity_id
_entity_poly.type
_entity_poly.pdbx_seq_one_letter_code
_entity_poly.pdbx_strand_id
1 'polypeptide(L)'
;MMPGVAEEYLSNPIGKLGTVFCDPWHVGSQALLLGDAAHAVVPFFGQGMNASFQDCSLLRKLIDKHSGDWAVIFSEFSRIHVKNGHSIAKMAIENYLEMRDHVNDPTYRKRRKLELKMERMFPGEFIPRYSMVSFHQIPYSEVYTRGEKQLKIIEAMLEKFDDISEIDKIAVQDYLQIPTD
;
A
#
# COMPACT_ATOMS: atom_id res chain seq x y z
N MET A 1 -30.98 -15.07 -4.96
CA MET A 1 -30.01 -16.14 -4.63
C MET A 1 -29.25 -16.44 -5.93
N MET A 2 -27.92 -16.54 -5.89
CA MET A 2 -27.13 -16.83 -7.10
C MET A 2 -27.41 -18.28 -7.53
N PRO A 3 -27.83 -18.54 -8.79
CA PRO A 3 -28.07 -19.90 -9.26
C PRO A 3 -26.73 -20.66 -9.33
N GLY A 4 -26.75 -21.99 -9.10
CA GLY A 4 -25.56 -22.83 -9.27
C GLY A 4 -24.55 -22.88 -8.11
N VAL A 5 -24.75 -22.15 -7.01
CA VAL A 5 -23.78 -22.04 -5.90
C VAL A 5 -23.30 -23.39 -5.35
N ALA A 6 -24.21 -24.36 -5.17
CA ALA A 6 -23.84 -25.67 -4.64
C ALA A 6 -22.92 -26.44 -5.60
N GLU A 7 -23.20 -26.37 -6.91
CA GLU A 7 -22.39 -27.01 -7.93
C GLU A 7 -21.03 -26.31 -8.08
N GLU A 8 -21.02 -24.98 -8.10
CA GLU A 8 -19.79 -24.18 -8.16
C GLU A 8 -18.89 -24.40 -6.94
N TYR A 9 -19.45 -24.50 -5.73
CA TYR A 9 -18.68 -24.74 -4.51
C TYR A 9 -17.99 -26.10 -4.51
N LEU A 10 -18.65 -27.13 -5.04
CA LEU A 10 -18.12 -28.50 -5.07
C LEU A 10 -17.16 -28.73 -6.24
N SER A 11 -17.36 -28.05 -7.37
CA SER A 11 -16.57 -28.24 -8.59
C SER A 11 -15.33 -27.35 -8.68
N ASN A 12 -15.36 -26.15 -8.11
CA ASN A 12 -14.24 -25.22 -8.19
C ASN A 12 -13.14 -25.58 -7.16
N PRO A 13 -11.88 -25.74 -7.58
CA PRO A 13 -10.80 -26.04 -6.66
C PRO A 13 -10.51 -24.86 -5.72
N ILE A 14 -10.10 -25.17 -4.49
CA ILE A 14 -9.69 -24.17 -3.51
C ILE A 14 -8.35 -23.55 -3.94
N GLY A 15 -8.36 -22.24 -4.20
CA GLY A 15 -7.15 -21.48 -4.51
C GLY A 15 -6.21 -21.38 -3.31
N LYS A 16 -4.90 -21.48 -3.55
CA LYS A 16 -3.87 -21.21 -2.54
C LYS A 16 -3.43 -19.76 -2.65
N LEU A 17 -3.30 -19.10 -1.51
CA LEU A 17 -2.80 -17.74 -1.40
C LEU A 17 -1.45 -17.75 -0.70
N GLY A 18 -0.53 -16.91 -1.16
CA GLY A 18 0.80 -16.80 -0.59
C GLY A 18 1.42 -15.45 -0.92
N THR A 19 2.40 -15.08 -0.11
CA THR A 19 3.22 -13.89 -0.33
C THR A 19 4.67 -14.30 -0.48
N VAL A 20 5.34 -13.78 -1.50
CA VAL A 20 6.77 -14.01 -1.75
C VAL A 20 7.56 -12.75 -1.47
N PHE A 21 8.63 -12.91 -0.69
CA PHE A 21 9.63 -11.87 -0.48
C PHE A 21 10.95 -12.36 -1.07
N CYS A 22 11.49 -11.61 -2.02
CA CYS A 22 12.76 -11.89 -2.68
C CYS A 22 13.61 -10.62 -2.73
N ASP A 23 14.93 -10.76 -2.60
CA ASP A 23 15.95 -9.72 -2.79
C ASP A 23 17.31 -10.41 -3.05
N PRO A 24 18.03 -10.08 -4.13
CA PRO A 24 17.66 -9.17 -5.22
C PRO A 24 16.70 -9.81 -6.22
N TRP A 25 16.07 -9.00 -7.07
CA TRP A 25 15.22 -9.47 -8.16
C TRP A 25 15.99 -9.74 -9.46
N HIS A 26 17.32 -9.79 -9.43
CA HIS A 26 18.15 -10.02 -10.60
C HIS A 26 19.38 -10.86 -10.29
N VAL A 27 19.96 -11.45 -11.34
CA VAL A 27 21.26 -12.12 -11.30
C VAL A 27 22.17 -11.53 -12.36
N GLY A 28 23.14 -10.72 -11.93
CA GLY A 28 24.03 -9.99 -12.82
C GLY A 28 23.26 -9.22 -13.91
N SER A 29 23.73 -9.31 -15.16
CA SER A 29 22.99 -8.80 -16.31
C SER A 29 22.22 -9.89 -17.08
N GLN A 30 22.02 -11.07 -16.47
CA GLN A 30 21.53 -12.26 -17.18
C GLN A 30 20.03 -12.46 -17.05
N ALA A 31 19.47 -12.20 -15.87
CA ALA A 31 18.06 -12.43 -15.59
C ALA A 31 17.50 -11.39 -14.61
N LEU A 32 16.23 -11.05 -14.81
CA LEU A 32 15.44 -10.15 -13.99
C LEU A 32 14.07 -10.80 -13.72
N LEU A 33 13.60 -10.76 -12.47
CA LEU A 33 12.26 -11.14 -12.06
C LEU A 33 11.33 -9.92 -12.08
N LEU A 34 10.09 -10.13 -12.53
CA LEU A 34 9.04 -9.11 -12.61
C LEU A 34 7.70 -9.69 -12.17
N GLY A 35 6.79 -8.84 -11.67
CA GLY A 35 5.45 -9.25 -11.27
C GLY A 35 5.44 -10.35 -10.20
N ASP A 36 4.46 -11.25 -10.27
CA ASP A 36 4.30 -12.33 -9.29
C ASP A 36 5.54 -13.24 -9.13
N ALA A 37 6.39 -13.35 -10.15
CA ALA A 37 7.65 -14.11 -10.03
C ALA A 37 8.64 -13.46 -9.06
N ALA A 38 8.58 -12.14 -8.89
CA ALA A 38 9.38 -11.37 -7.95
C ALA A 38 8.66 -11.13 -6.61
N HIS A 39 7.35 -10.89 -6.67
CA HIS A 39 6.58 -10.37 -5.53
C HIS A 39 5.12 -10.83 -5.51
N ALA A 40 4.84 -12.12 -5.68
CA ALA A 40 3.49 -12.63 -5.47
C ALA A 40 2.89 -12.08 -4.16
N VAL A 41 1.71 -11.44 -4.26
CA VAL A 41 1.02 -10.80 -3.14
C VAL A 41 -0.36 -11.40 -2.95
N VAL A 42 -0.82 -11.43 -1.70
CA VAL A 42 -2.20 -11.80 -1.40
C VAL A 42 -3.17 -10.74 -1.97
N PRO A 43 -4.37 -11.14 -2.44
CA PRO A 43 -5.21 -10.28 -3.26
C PRO A 43 -6.01 -9.24 -2.47
N PHE A 44 -5.79 -9.11 -1.17
CA PHE A 44 -6.64 -8.31 -0.29
C PHE A 44 -6.55 -6.81 -0.53
N PHE A 45 -5.54 -6.32 -1.26
CA PHE A 45 -5.48 -4.93 -1.73
C PHE A 45 -5.85 -4.77 -3.22
N GLY A 46 -5.98 -5.87 -3.98
CA GLY A 46 -6.22 -5.81 -5.43
C GLY A 46 -5.09 -5.19 -6.24
N GLN A 47 -3.84 -5.23 -5.74
CA GLN A 47 -2.71 -4.51 -6.34
C GLN A 47 -1.70 -5.38 -7.10
N GLY A 48 -1.82 -6.71 -7.12
CA GLY A 48 -0.84 -7.57 -7.80
C GLY A 48 -0.60 -7.22 -9.28
N MET A 49 -1.70 -7.08 -10.04
CA MET A 49 -1.64 -6.64 -11.44
C MET A 49 -1.08 -5.21 -11.57
N ASN A 50 -1.55 -4.28 -10.73
CA ASN A 50 -1.12 -2.87 -10.79
C ASN A 50 0.38 -2.72 -10.49
N ALA A 51 0.88 -3.40 -9.46
CA ALA A 51 2.30 -3.45 -9.11
C ALA A 51 3.13 -4.05 -10.25
N SER A 52 2.64 -5.14 -10.86
CA SER A 52 3.30 -5.75 -12.03
C SER A 52 3.38 -4.80 -13.24
N PHE A 53 2.38 -3.95 -13.47
CA PHE A 53 2.45 -2.93 -14.51
C PHE A 53 3.37 -1.75 -14.16
N GLN A 54 3.49 -1.40 -12.89
CA GLN A 54 4.47 -0.42 -12.43
C GLN A 54 5.91 -0.91 -12.68
N ASP A 55 6.18 -2.20 -12.46
CA ASP A 55 7.47 -2.82 -12.78
C ASP A 55 7.84 -2.61 -14.26
N CYS A 56 6.94 -2.98 -15.18
CA CYS A 56 7.16 -2.80 -16.61
C CYS A 56 7.45 -1.33 -16.98
N SER A 57 6.72 -0.42 -16.34
CA SER A 57 6.89 1.03 -16.54
C SER A 57 8.25 1.53 -16.05
N LEU A 58 8.74 1.08 -14.89
CA LEU A 58 10.07 1.48 -14.42
C LEU A 58 11.16 0.84 -15.26
N LEU A 59 11.05 -0.45 -15.58
CA LEU A 59 12.04 -1.13 -16.40
C LEU A 59 12.23 -0.41 -17.74
N ARG A 60 11.13 -0.01 -18.39
CA ARG A 60 11.19 0.78 -19.63
C ARG A 60 11.94 2.10 -19.43
N LYS A 61 11.63 2.86 -18.37
CA LYS A 61 12.33 4.11 -18.06
C LYS A 61 13.83 3.91 -17.83
N LEU A 62 14.22 2.82 -17.16
CA LEU A 62 15.62 2.51 -16.91
C LEU A 62 16.36 2.10 -18.19
N ILE A 63 15.70 1.35 -19.09
CA ILE A 63 16.25 1.03 -20.42
C ILE A 63 16.57 2.31 -21.19
N ASP A 64 15.64 3.26 -21.23
CA ASP A 64 15.83 4.54 -21.92
C ASP A 64 16.95 5.37 -21.25
N LYS A 65 17.00 5.40 -19.91
CA LYS A 65 18.00 6.15 -19.13
C LYS A 65 19.44 5.62 -19.28
N HIS A 66 19.60 4.31 -19.33
CA HIS A 66 20.93 3.66 -19.30
C HIS A 66 21.35 3.09 -20.65
N SER A 67 20.62 3.39 -21.73
CA SER A 67 20.97 3.04 -23.11
C SER A 67 21.33 1.55 -23.31
N GLY A 68 20.66 0.66 -22.58
CA GLY A 68 20.86 -0.79 -22.70
C GLY A 68 22.01 -1.40 -21.87
N ASP A 69 22.63 -0.66 -20.94
CA ASP A 69 23.52 -1.26 -19.93
C ASP A 69 22.73 -2.10 -18.93
N TRP A 70 22.53 -3.38 -19.27
CA TRP A 70 21.69 -4.30 -18.50
C TRP A 70 22.18 -4.56 -17.08
N ALA A 71 23.49 -4.47 -16.83
CA ALA A 71 24.03 -4.63 -15.48
C ALA A 71 23.55 -3.50 -14.56
N VAL A 72 23.62 -2.25 -15.06
CA VAL A 72 23.16 -1.08 -14.33
C VAL A 72 21.63 -1.06 -14.23
N ILE A 73 20.92 -1.37 -15.33
CA ILE A 73 19.45 -1.40 -15.37
C ILE A 73 18.89 -2.37 -14.33
N PHE A 74 19.38 -3.62 -14.28
CA PHE A 74 18.86 -4.64 -13.38
C PHE A 74 19.18 -4.36 -11.92
N SER A 75 20.39 -3.86 -11.65
CA SER A 75 20.81 -3.45 -10.31
C SER A 75 19.97 -2.27 -9.80
N GLU A 76 19.79 -1.23 -10.62
CA GLU A 76 18.98 -0.07 -10.24
C GLU A 76 17.49 -0.42 -10.10
N PHE A 77 16.96 -1.27 -10.99
CA PHE A 77 15.59 -1.76 -10.91
C PHE A 77 15.34 -2.49 -9.58
N SER A 78 16.20 -3.44 -9.21
CA SER A 78 16.04 -4.20 -7.95
C SER A 78 16.13 -3.28 -6.74
N ARG A 79 17.11 -2.36 -6.72
CA ARG A 79 17.27 -1.39 -5.63
C ARG A 79 16.03 -0.52 -5.43
N ILE A 80 15.33 -0.16 -6.51
CA ILE A 80 14.13 0.67 -6.45
C ILE A 80 12.88 -0.17 -6.09
N HIS A 81 12.66 -1.29 -6.77
CA HIS A 81 11.38 -2.00 -6.72
C HIS A 81 11.27 -3.05 -5.62
N VAL A 82 12.37 -3.66 -5.14
CA VAL A 82 12.32 -4.65 -4.05
C VAL A 82 11.54 -4.10 -2.85
N LYS A 83 11.92 -2.89 -2.40
CA LYS A 83 11.24 -2.21 -1.30
C LYS A 83 9.77 -1.91 -1.58
N ASN A 84 9.41 -1.60 -2.82
CA ASN A 84 8.02 -1.31 -3.20
C ASN A 84 7.18 -2.60 -3.20
N GLY A 85 7.69 -3.69 -3.78
CA GLY A 85 7.06 -5.01 -3.75
C GLY A 85 6.84 -5.51 -2.32
N HIS A 86 7.87 -5.41 -1.48
CA HIS A 86 7.75 -5.78 -0.06
C HIS A 86 6.72 -4.91 0.68
N SER A 87 6.64 -3.62 0.36
CA SER A 87 5.70 -2.70 1.01
C SER A 87 4.25 -2.98 0.62
N ILE A 88 3.95 -3.22 -0.66
CA ILE A 88 2.59 -3.58 -1.07
C ILE A 88 2.18 -4.96 -0.56
N ALA A 89 3.11 -5.91 -0.50
CA ALA A 89 2.90 -7.21 0.11
C ALA A 89 2.50 -7.10 1.59
N LYS A 90 3.23 -6.29 2.37
CA LYS A 90 2.90 -6.01 3.78
C LYS A 90 1.54 -5.34 3.92
N MET A 91 1.28 -4.28 3.15
CA MET A 91 -0.02 -3.58 3.19
C MET A 91 -1.18 -4.50 2.81
N ALA A 92 -1.00 -5.45 1.89
CA ALA A 92 -2.03 -6.42 1.54
C ALA A 92 -2.31 -7.40 2.68
N ILE A 93 -1.28 -7.84 3.41
CA ILE A 93 -1.44 -8.68 4.61
C ILE A 93 -2.12 -7.88 5.74
N GLU A 94 -1.74 -6.63 5.95
CA GLU A 94 -2.41 -5.74 6.92
C GLU A 94 -3.89 -5.57 6.58
N ASN A 95 -4.22 -5.34 5.31
CA ASN A 95 -5.61 -5.17 4.88
C ASN A 95 -6.44 -6.44 5.08
N TYR A 96 -5.83 -7.64 4.96
CA TYR A 96 -6.49 -8.89 5.31
C TYR A 96 -6.91 -8.94 6.78
N LEU A 97 -5.98 -8.60 7.68
CA LEU A 97 -6.24 -8.59 9.12
C LEU A 97 -7.30 -7.54 9.48
N GLU A 98 -7.21 -6.36 8.86
CA GLU A 98 -8.20 -5.29 8.99
C GLU A 98 -9.60 -5.74 8.60
N MET A 99 -9.75 -6.35 7.41
CA MET A 99 -11.03 -6.84 6.91
C MET A 99 -11.58 -8.03 7.72
N ARG A 100 -10.70 -8.89 8.24
CA ARG A 100 -11.10 -10.09 8.99
C ARG A 100 -11.59 -9.76 10.41
N ASP A 101 -10.83 -8.94 11.13
CA ASP A 101 -10.98 -8.81 12.59
C ASP A 101 -11.50 -7.43 13.02
N HIS A 102 -11.25 -6.37 12.26
CA HIS A 102 -11.36 -4.99 12.77
C HIS A 102 -12.52 -4.18 12.20
N VAL A 103 -13.21 -4.63 11.15
CA VAL A 103 -14.33 -3.87 10.56
C VAL A 103 -15.47 -3.59 11.56
N ASN A 104 -15.66 -4.47 12.53
CA ASN A 104 -16.65 -4.31 13.60
C ASN A 104 -16.07 -3.75 14.90
N ASP A 105 -14.76 -3.47 14.95
CA ASP A 105 -14.08 -2.90 16.12
C ASP A 105 -14.42 -1.41 16.27
N PRO A 106 -14.99 -0.97 17.41
CA PRO A 106 -15.28 0.44 17.68
C PRO A 106 -14.06 1.35 17.55
N THR A 107 -12.87 0.88 17.93
CA THR A 107 -11.61 1.64 17.87
C THR A 107 -11.22 1.88 16.42
N TYR A 108 -11.30 0.86 15.57
CA TYR A 108 -11.07 0.97 14.14
C TYR A 108 -12.04 1.97 13.49
N ARG A 109 -13.33 1.91 13.84
CA ARG A 109 -14.33 2.87 13.33
C ARG A 109 -14.04 4.30 13.77
N LYS A 110 -13.55 4.53 15.00
CA LYS A 110 -13.11 5.85 15.47
C LYS A 110 -11.90 6.35 14.67
N ARG A 111 -10.86 5.52 14.53
CA ARG A 111 -9.69 5.82 13.70
C ARG A 111 -10.08 6.20 12.28
N ARG A 112 -10.93 5.40 11.62
CA ARG A 112 -11.39 5.66 10.25
C ARG A 112 -12.16 6.98 10.12
N LYS A 113 -13.00 7.31 11.11
CA LYS A 113 -13.71 8.60 11.15
C LYS A 113 -12.75 9.78 11.25
N LEU A 114 -11.74 9.69 12.11
CA LEU A 114 -10.73 10.74 12.26
C LEU A 114 -9.91 10.89 10.97
N GLU A 115 -9.47 9.77 10.39
CA GLU A 115 -8.71 9.75 9.13
C GLU A 115 -9.45 10.51 7.99
N LEU A 116 -10.76 10.26 7.83
CA LEU A 116 -11.60 10.99 6.87
C LEU A 116 -11.85 12.45 7.26
N LYS A 117 -11.93 12.77 8.56
CA LYS A 117 -12.06 14.16 9.03
C LYS A 117 -10.79 14.96 8.70
N MET A 118 -9.61 14.39 8.95
CA MET A 118 -8.32 15.00 8.65
C MET A 118 -8.12 15.24 7.15
N GLU A 119 -8.46 14.26 6.31
CA GLU A 119 -8.42 14.41 4.84
C GLU A 119 -9.28 15.58 4.35
N ARG A 120 -10.49 15.74 4.89
CA ARG A 120 -11.37 16.87 4.54
C ARG A 120 -10.82 18.22 4.99
N MET A 121 -10.08 18.26 6.09
CA MET A 121 -9.50 19.48 6.65
C MET A 121 -8.27 19.93 5.88
N PHE A 122 -7.42 18.98 5.47
CA PHE A 122 -6.16 19.20 4.78
C PHE A 122 -6.02 18.28 3.55
N PRO A 123 -6.84 18.51 2.51
CA PRO A 123 -6.75 17.72 1.29
C PRO A 123 -5.37 17.91 0.65
N GLY A 124 -4.71 16.81 0.27
CA GLY A 124 -3.36 16.81 -0.31
C GLY A 124 -2.23 16.61 0.72
N GLU A 125 -2.37 17.17 1.92
CA GLU A 125 -1.38 16.99 3.00
C GLU A 125 -1.63 15.71 3.79
N PHE A 126 -2.90 15.42 4.11
CA PHE A 126 -3.32 14.18 4.74
C PHE A 126 -4.13 13.34 3.77
N ILE A 127 -3.49 12.32 3.18
CA ILE A 127 -4.11 11.41 2.23
C ILE A 127 -4.21 10.03 2.89
N PRO A 128 -5.41 9.45 3.08
CA PRO A 128 -5.54 8.11 3.66
C PRO A 128 -4.74 7.06 2.88
N ARG A 129 -4.19 6.06 3.58
CA ARG A 129 -3.33 5.02 2.97
C ARG A 129 -4.00 4.34 1.75
N TYR A 130 -5.28 3.99 1.88
CA TYR A 130 -6.07 3.41 0.78
C TYR A 130 -6.11 4.31 -0.47
N SER A 131 -6.24 5.63 -0.28
CA SER A 131 -6.29 6.61 -1.37
C SER A 131 -4.92 6.76 -2.04
N MET A 132 -3.83 6.78 -1.24
CA MET A 132 -2.46 6.80 -1.77
C MET A 132 -2.16 5.56 -2.63
N VAL A 133 -2.61 4.36 -2.21
CA VAL A 133 -2.39 3.12 -2.98
C VAL A 133 -3.26 3.06 -4.23
N SER A 134 -4.55 3.40 -4.12
CA SER A 134 -5.52 3.11 -5.18
C SER A 134 -5.60 4.19 -6.26
N PHE A 135 -5.32 5.45 -5.90
CA PHE A 135 -5.60 6.61 -6.76
C PHE A 135 -4.38 7.49 -7.06
N HIS A 136 -3.20 7.12 -6.54
CA HIS A 136 -1.96 7.84 -6.78
C HIS A 136 -0.85 6.91 -7.27
N GLN A 137 0.21 7.50 -7.83
CA GLN A 137 1.42 6.80 -8.27
C GLN A 137 2.59 6.98 -7.30
N ILE A 138 2.29 7.23 -6.01
CA ILE A 138 3.30 7.35 -4.96
C ILE A 138 3.97 5.98 -4.78
N PRO A 139 5.32 5.89 -4.69
CA PRO A 139 5.99 4.61 -4.49
C PRO A 139 5.45 3.88 -3.25
N TYR A 140 5.13 2.59 -3.36
CA TYR A 140 4.52 1.84 -2.25
C TYR A 140 5.34 1.88 -0.95
N SER A 141 6.67 1.96 -1.03
CA SER A 141 7.54 2.14 0.14
C SER A 141 7.36 3.49 0.84
N GLU A 142 7.08 4.54 0.08
CA GLU A 142 6.73 5.85 0.64
C GLU A 142 5.32 5.82 1.22
N VAL A 143 4.35 5.21 0.52
CA VAL A 143 2.98 5.04 1.02
C VAL A 143 2.96 4.32 2.36
N TYR A 144 3.73 3.24 2.49
CA TYR A 144 3.89 2.50 3.75
C TYR A 144 4.41 3.42 4.86
N THR A 145 5.50 4.14 4.59
CA THR A 145 6.13 5.04 5.57
C THR A 145 5.20 6.20 5.99
N ARG A 146 4.52 6.84 5.02
CA ARG A 146 3.55 7.91 5.29
C ARG A 146 2.36 7.37 6.07
N GLY A 147 1.86 6.20 5.69
CA GLY A 147 0.77 5.52 6.39
C GLY A 147 1.10 5.22 7.85
N GLU A 148 2.33 4.80 8.16
CA GLU A 148 2.77 4.54 9.54
C GLU A 148 2.86 5.83 10.37
N LYS A 149 3.33 6.92 9.76
CA LYS A 149 3.36 8.24 10.41
C LYS A 149 1.94 8.75 10.68
N GLN A 150 1.05 8.66 9.70
CA GLN A 150 -0.35 9.07 9.84
C GLN A 150 -1.06 8.26 10.91
N LEU A 151 -0.79 6.96 11.01
CA LEU A 151 -1.34 6.11 12.08
C LEU A 151 -0.93 6.62 13.46
N LYS A 152 0.36 6.84 13.70
CA LYS A 152 0.85 7.36 14.99
C LYS A 152 0.23 8.70 15.36
N ILE A 153 0.01 9.56 14.37
CA ILE A 153 -0.67 10.85 14.58
C ILE A 153 -2.12 10.62 15.01
N ILE A 154 -2.86 9.76 14.31
CA ILE A 154 -4.25 9.43 14.67
C ILE A 154 -4.31 8.86 16.10
N GLU A 155 -3.44 7.92 16.44
CA GLU A 155 -3.39 7.32 17.78
C GLU A 155 -3.14 8.39 18.85
N ALA A 156 -2.12 9.23 18.67
CA ALA A 156 -1.80 10.29 19.63
C ALA A 156 -2.93 11.34 19.75
N MET A 157 -3.71 11.58 18.70
CA MET A 157 -4.89 12.44 18.78
C MET A 157 -6.05 11.75 19.50
N LEU A 158 -6.28 10.45 19.26
CA LEU A 158 -7.34 9.70 19.94
C LEU A 158 -7.03 9.45 21.43
N GLU A 159 -5.76 9.49 21.84
CA GLU A 159 -5.36 9.49 23.26
C GLU A 159 -5.57 10.84 23.94
N LYS A 160 -5.47 11.95 23.18
CA LYS A 160 -5.59 13.31 23.71
C LYS A 160 -7.03 13.83 23.74
N PHE A 161 -7.85 13.43 22.77
CA PHE A 161 -9.22 13.91 22.58
C PHE A 161 -10.22 12.79 22.77
N ASP A 162 -11.13 12.94 23.74
CA ASP A 162 -12.18 11.95 24.04
C ASP A 162 -13.26 11.91 22.94
N ASP A 163 -13.55 13.08 22.33
CA ASP A 163 -14.48 13.22 21.21
C ASP A 163 -13.77 13.75 19.95
N ILE A 164 -13.92 13.01 18.84
CA ILE A 164 -13.42 13.39 17.52
C ILE A 164 -14.01 14.74 17.08
N SER A 165 -15.19 15.13 17.56
CA SER A 165 -15.82 16.41 17.21
C SER A 165 -14.94 17.62 17.61
N GLU A 166 -14.19 17.52 18.71
CA GLU A 166 -13.31 18.55 19.27
C GLU A 166 -12.04 18.79 18.45
N ILE A 167 -11.66 17.83 17.60
CA ILE A 167 -10.46 17.92 16.77
C ILE A 167 -10.70 18.90 15.60
N ASP A 168 -10.21 20.13 15.71
CA ASP A 168 -10.35 21.14 14.68
C ASP A 168 -9.15 21.21 13.72
N LYS A 169 -9.17 22.18 12.81
CA LYS A 169 -8.09 22.39 11.83
C LYS A 169 -6.77 22.77 12.50
N ILE A 170 -6.79 23.57 13.56
CA ILE A 170 -5.58 24.06 14.23
C ILE A 170 -4.88 22.88 14.90
N ALA A 171 -5.64 22.07 15.64
CA ALA A 171 -5.12 20.86 16.26
C ALA A 171 -4.49 19.92 15.23
N VAL A 172 -5.14 19.71 14.08
CA VAL A 172 -4.57 18.86 13.03
C VAL A 172 -3.35 19.50 12.37
N GLN A 173 -3.34 20.80 12.13
CA GLN A 173 -2.20 21.53 11.58
C GLN A 173 -0.93 21.35 12.44
N ASP A 174 -1.09 21.50 13.76
CA ASP A 174 -0.01 21.33 14.74
C ASP A 174 0.58 19.92 14.69
N TYR A 175 -0.27 18.89 14.65
CA TYR A 175 0.16 17.49 14.57
C TYR A 175 0.80 17.14 13.23
N LEU A 176 0.34 17.76 12.14
CA LEU A 176 0.92 17.58 10.81
C LEU A 176 2.19 18.43 10.59
N GLN A 177 2.50 19.35 11.52
CA GLN A 177 3.61 20.30 11.40
C GLN A 177 3.55 21.13 10.11
N ILE A 178 2.33 21.48 9.68
CA ILE A 178 2.12 22.33 8.49
C ILE A 178 2.34 23.79 8.92
N PRO A 179 3.13 24.60 8.20
CA PRO A 179 3.35 26.00 8.54
C PRO A 179 2.03 26.78 8.65
N THR A 180 1.96 27.73 9.58
CA THR A 180 0.91 28.75 9.61
C THR A 180 1.26 29.88 8.65
N ASP A 181 0.37 30.17 7.70
CA ASP A 181 0.42 31.37 6.87
C ASP A 181 0.11 32.65 7.69
#